data_AF-A0A2A5DU35-F1
#
_entry.id   AF-A0A2A5DU35-F1
#
_cell.length_a   1.000
_cell.length_b   1.000
_cell.length_c   1.000
_cell.angle_alpha   90.00
_cell.angle_beta   90.00
_cell.angle_gamma   90.00
#
_symmetry.space_group_name_H-M   'P 1'
#
loop_
_entity.id
_entity.type
_entity.pdbx_description
1 polymer ?
#
loop_
_entity_poly.entity_id
_entity_poly.type
_entity_poly.pdbx_seq_one_letter_code
_entity_poly.pdbx_strand_id
1 'polypeptide(L)'
;MNLSGVRKIKKLSFVVLFIITCQMLASQEKLKSSVVTGEHFKLTLNFKNDLLAKELLILSEATWPIVCKLFNGPNRPLKKKLEINIYKLYSEYEEVELKLTKGVFKSNFGFSHYKTKSSHIAMRPFCTDKTIQIISCPQMTKITIAHEASHLAIYHQAGSTFKKHPYWFAEGISIWVARKVMFTNKEKDVMESIPYYSARIVSCVNLIKTNSLPKISDILNGNWKKGYAVSDLMFSFLMSQYKLKFLKFMPKVRQMGGGANTEKRINDLLIKMIGVKTLASFDEKFKNHILKYNPSWHEVFRHLGVSGKSWTQIAFNNNNAIAWSSEKLNNRYVAEGNLSFLPQKSRQMNFLLGKDSTGFVSIAINPKKITIFDFQTIGHKWIYKGSFVIPEIQINKRIPFVFTRNGSALSIKINKTQVFTKMLFAKNKLSGFWGVGAQVNSGGIWNSVKITKIKK
;
A
#
# COMPACT_ATOMS: atom_id res chain seq x y z
N MET A 1 19.90 -8.72 72.06
CA MET A 1 18.97 -9.55 71.27
C MET A 1 18.99 -9.08 69.82
N ASN A 2 19.42 -9.96 68.91
CA ASN A 2 19.70 -9.68 67.49
C ASN A 2 18.43 -9.81 66.63
N LEU A 3 18.10 -8.78 65.84
CA LEU A 3 17.04 -8.80 64.81
C LEU A 3 17.68 -8.82 63.40
N SER A 4 18.17 -9.98 62.96
CA SER A 4 18.80 -10.19 61.64
C SER A 4 18.06 -11.24 60.78
N GLY A 5 16.72 -11.26 60.81
CA GLY A 5 15.94 -12.40 60.30
C GLY A 5 14.95 -12.20 59.14
N VAL A 6 14.75 -10.99 58.57
CA VAL A 6 13.52 -10.74 57.75
C VAL A 6 13.76 -10.31 56.28
N ARG A 7 15.00 -10.27 55.77
CA ARG A 7 15.28 -9.74 54.40
C ARG A 7 15.33 -10.75 53.25
N LYS A 8 15.21 -12.07 53.47
CA LYS A 8 15.34 -13.06 52.38
C LYS A 8 14.03 -13.49 51.69
N ILE A 9 12.85 -13.19 52.25
CA ILE A 9 11.58 -13.70 51.69
C ILE A 9 11.01 -12.82 50.56
N LYS A 10 11.35 -11.51 50.49
CA LYS A 10 10.79 -10.60 49.46
C LYS A 10 11.39 -10.76 48.05
N LYS A 11 12.60 -11.30 47.88
CA LYS A 11 13.23 -11.48 46.55
C LYS A 11 12.70 -12.71 45.80
N LEU A 12 12.31 -13.77 46.51
CA LEU A 12 11.81 -15.00 45.88
C LEU A 12 10.41 -14.79 45.27
N SER A 13 9.53 -14.06 45.98
CA SER A 13 8.17 -13.77 45.49
C SER A 13 8.15 -12.91 44.22
N PHE A 14 9.11 -12.01 44.03
CA PHE A 14 9.16 -11.16 42.83
C PHE A 14 9.64 -11.92 41.59
N VAL A 15 10.60 -12.83 41.75
CA VAL A 15 11.10 -13.67 40.65
C VAL A 15 10.04 -14.69 40.23
N VAL A 16 9.33 -15.30 41.19
CA VAL A 16 8.23 -16.23 40.89
C VAL A 16 7.06 -15.51 40.23
N LEU A 17 6.67 -14.33 40.70
CA LEU A 17 5.61 -13.53 40.06
C LEU A 17 6.02 -13.08 38.65
N PHE A 18 7.29 -12.71 38.43
CA PHE A 18 7.80 -12.35 37.11
C PHE A 18 7.84 -13.54 36.14
N ILE A 19 8.26 -14.73 36.60
CA ILE A 19 8.26 -15.97 35.81
C ILE A 19 6.82 -16.39 35.50
N ILE A 20 5.89 -16.33 36.46
CA ILE A 20 4.48 -16.65 36.23
C ILE A 20 3.85 -15.64 35.26
N THR A 21 4.17 -14.35 35.36
CA THR A 21 3.66 -13.34 34.41
C THR A 21 4.25 -13.55 33.01
N CYS A 22 5.53 -13.90 32.90
CA CYS A 22 6.17 -14.28 31.63
C CYS A 22 5.60 -15.58 31.05
N GLN A 23 5.27 -16.57 31.88
CA GLN A 23 4.65 -17.83 31.46
C GLN A 23 3.16 -17.67 31.11
N MET A 24 2.41 -16.82 31.80
CA MET A 24 1.01 -16.50 31.45
C MET A 24 0.92 -15.59 30.21
N LEU A 25 1.93 -14.77 29.93
CA LEU A 25 2.07 -14.07 28.65
C LEU A 25 2.51 -15.02 27.52
N ALA A 26 3.33 -16.04 27.82
CA ALA A 26 3.76 -17.06 26.85
C ALA A 26 2.72 -18.18 26.62
N SER A 27 1.79 -18.39 27.56
CA SER A 27 0.65 -19.30 27.44
C SER A 27 -0.61 -18.60 26.92
N GLN A 28 -0.50 -17.34 26.45
CA GLN A 28 -1.45 -16.81 25.48
C GLN A 28 -1.59 -17.86 24.39
N GLU A 29 -2.78 -18.48 24.35
CA GLU A 29 -3.16 -19.51 23.41
C GLU A 29 -2.44 -19.26 22.10
N LYS A 30 -1.65 -20.23 21.61
CA LYS A 30 -1.24 -20.25 20.20
C LYS A 30 -2.53 -20.08 19.41
N LEU A 31 -2.82 -18.83 19.01
CA LEU A 31 -4.09 -18.46 18.41
C LEU A 31 -4.25 -19.40 17.22
N LYS A 32 -5.31 -20.21 17.24
CA LYS A 32 -5.52 -21.24 16.24
C LYS A 32 -5.39 -20.59 14.86
N SER A 33 -4.45 -21.07 14.05
CA SER A 33 -4.29 -20.59 12.68
C SER A 33 -5.53 -20.95 11.86
N SER A 34 -5.80 -20.15 10.82
CA SER A 34 -6.84 -20.48 9.83
C SER A 34 -6.16 -20.95 8.57
N VAL A 35 -6.50 -22.16 8.12
CA VAL A 35 -5.91 -22.78 6.95
C VAL A 35 -7.00 -23.09 5.95
N VAL A 36 -6.83 -22.61 4.73
CA VAL A 36 -7.71 -22.91 3.60
C VAL A 36 -6.88 -23.35 2.41
N THR A 37 -7.40 -24.29 1.63
CA THR A 37 -6.68 -24.87 0.48
C THR A 37 -7.55 -24.78 -0.76
N GLY A 38 -6.97 -24.25 -1.84
CA GLY A 38 -7.58 -24.18 -3.16
C GLY A 38 -6.94 -25.14 -4.15
N GLU A 39 -7.12 -24.88 -5.45
CA GLU A 39 -6.59 -25.70 -6.53
C GLU A 39 -5.07 -25.56 -6.70
N HIS A 40 -4.51 -24.39 -6.40
CA HIS A 40 -3.11 -24.08 -6.65
C HIS A 40 -2.40 -23.62 -5.37
N PHE A 41 -3.12 -22.97 -4.45
CA PHE A 41 -2.55 -22.38 -3.25
C PHE A 41 -3.09 -23.02 -1.96
N LYS A 42 -2.25 -23.04 -0.93
CA LYS A 42 -2.63 -23.28 0.47
C LYS A 42 -2.32 -22.01 1.24
N LEU A 43 -3.35 -21.37 1.80
CA LEU A 43 -3.22 -20.14 2.54
C LEU A 43 -3.37 -20.38 4.04
N THR A 44 -2.38 -19.91 4.80
CA THR A 44 -2.35 -19.95 6.26
C THR A 44 -2.36 -18.53 6.81
N LEU A 45 -3.42 -18.20 7.55
CA LEU A 45 -3.38 -17.06 8.47
C LEU A 45 -2.80 -17.55 9.79
N ASN A 46 -1.72 -16.93 10.25
CA ASN A 46 -1.10 -17.23 11.55
C ASN A 46 -1.90 -16.61 12.73
N PHE A 47 -3.22 -16.54 12.58
CA PHE A 47 -4.22 -16.10 13.56
C PHE A 47 -5.61 -16.60 13.11
N LYS A 48 -6.60 -16.59 14.02
CA LYS A 48 -7.93 -17.13 13.73
C LYS A 48 -8.82 -16.11 13.00
N ASN A 49 -9.11 -16.36 11.71
CA ASN A 49 -10.17 -15.71 10.92
C ASN A 49 -10.45 -16.51 9.62
N ASP A 50 -11.34 -17.51 9.68
CA ASP A 50 -11.59 -18.40 8.53
C ASP A 50 -12.23 -17.68 7.33
N LEU A 51 -13.08 -16.68 7.58
CA LEU A 51 -13.72 -15.90 6.52
C LEU A 51 -12.69 -15.09 5.74
N LEU A 52 -11.80 -14.40 6.45
CA LEU A 52 -10.70 -13.68 5.82
C LEU A 52 -9.77 -14.64 5.07
N ALA A 53 -9.47 -15.81 5.63
CA ALA A 53 -8.61 -16.79 4.97
C ALA A 53 -9.20 -17.21 3.61
N LYS A 54 -10.52 -17.50 3.57
CA LYS A 54 -11.24 -17.82 2.32
C LYS A 54 -11.19 -16.67 1.32
N GLU A 55 -11.46 -15.44 1.75
CA GLU A 55 -11.41 -14.25 0.88
C GLU A 55 -10.02 -14.09 0.23
N LEU A 56 -8.96 -14.20 1.03
CA LEU A 56 -7.59 -14.02 0.55
C LEU A 56 -7.11 -15.19 -0.31
N LEU A 57 -7.65 -16.41 -0.11
CA LEU A 57 -7.39 -17.54 -0.99
C LEU A 57 -8.01 -17.31 -2.37
N ILE A 58 -9.27 -16.83 -2.45
CA ILE A 58 -9.93 -16.49 -3.72
C ILE A 58 -9.07 -15.48 -4.49
N LEU A 59 -8.56 -14.46 -3.81
CA LEU A 59 -7.67 -13.47 -4.40
C LEU A 59 -6.38 -14.09 -4.93
N SER A 60 -5.78 -15.01 -4.19
CA SER A 60 -4.55 -15.71 -4.58
C SER A 60 -4.78 -16.60 -5.79
N GLU A 61 -5.85 -17.42 -5.79
CA GLU A 61 -6.24 -18.31 -6.88
C GLU A 61 -6.49 -17.55 -8.19
N ALA A 62 -7.06 -16.33 -8.12
CA ALA A 62 -7.30 -15.50 -9.30
C ALA A 62 -6.01 -15.09 -10.05
N THR A 63 -4.84 -15.14 -9.41
CA THR A 63 -3.55 -14.85 -10.09
C THR A 63 -3.15 -15.96 -11.06
N TRP A 64 -3.50 -17.21 -10.75
CA TRP A 64 -3.03 -18.39 -11.45
C TRP A 64 -3.41 -18.43 -12.94
N PRO A 65 -4.69 -18.29 -13.34
CA PRO A 65 -5.06 -18.36 -14.75
C PRO A 65 -4.44 -17.24 -15.58
N ILE A 66 -4.19 -16.07 -14.98
CA ILE A 66 -3.55 -14.93 -15.67
C ILE A 66 -2.09 -15.27 -15.98
N VAL A 67 -1.35 -15.78 -14.99
CA VAL A 67 0.06 -16.17 -15.18
C VAL A 67 0.18 -17.34 -16.16
N CYS A 68 -0.69 -18.35 -16.06
CA CYS A 68 -0.73 -19.46 -17.02
C CYS A 68 -0.93 -18.96 -18.45
N LYS A 69 -1.89 -18.06 -18.66
CA LYS A 69 -2.15 -17.46 -19.97
C LYS A 69 -0.94 -16.71 -20.52
N LEU A 70 -0.24 -15.94 -19.68
CA LEU A 70 0.96 -15.21 -20.10
C LEU A 70 2.05 -16.17 -20.59
N PHE A 71 2.36 -17.22 -19.83
CA PHE A 71 3.44 -18.15 -20.17
C PHE A 71 3.03 -19.30 -21.11
N ASN A 72 1.79 -19.28 -21.63
CA ASN A 72 1.18 -20.43 -22.32
C ASN A 72 1.37 -21.74 -21.52
N GLY A 73 1.17 -21.63 -20.21
CA GLY A 73 1.34 -22.68 -19.22
C GLY A 73 0.08 -23.49 -18.99
N PRO A 74 0.19 -24.75 -18.51
CA PRO A 74 -0.98 -25.54 -18.17
C PRO A 74 -1.73 -24.89 -17.01
N ASN A 75 -3.03 -24.66 -17.20
CA ASN A 75 -3.95 -24.23 -16.15
C ASN A 75 -4.63 -25.46 -15.55
N ARG A 76 -3.91 -26.17 -14.68
CA ARG A 76 -4.41 -27.39 -14.02
C ARG A 76 -4.09 -27.37 -12.52
N PRO A 77 -4.95 -27.99 -11.69
CA PRO A 77 -4.69 -28.10 -10.26
C PRO A 77 -3.32 -28.72 -9.95
N LEU A 78 -2.68 -28.23 -8.89
CA LEU A 78 -1.39 -28.76 -8.44
C LEU A 78 -1.57 -29.93 -7.48
N LYS A 79 -0.73 -30.97 -7.62
CA LYS A 79 -0.65 -32.04 -6.61
C LYS A 79 -0.17 -31.49 -5.25
N LYS A 80 0.93 -30.71 -5.28
CA LYS A 80 1.43 -29.98 -4.11
C LYS A 80 1.11 -28.49 -4.28
N LYS A 81 0.29 -27.97 -3.37
CA LYS A 81 -0.11 -26.55 -3.37
C LYS A 81 1.07 -25.65 -2.98
N LEU A 82 1.10 -24.45 -3.52
CA LEU A 82 2.07 -23.42 -3.17
C LEU A 82 1.59 -22.71 -1.90
N GLU A 83 2.50 -22.46 -0.96
CA GLU A 83 2.10 -21.98 0.37
C GLU A 83 2.12 -20.46 0.46
N ILE A 84 1.08 -19.87 1.06
CA ILE A 84 1.02 -18.43 1.35
C ILE A 84 0.77 -18.28 2.85
N ASN A 85 1.70 -17.63 3.55
CA ASN A 85 1.64 -17.42 4.99
C ASN A 85 1.45 -15.93 5.27
N ILE A 86 0.43 -15.60 6.06
CA ILE A 86 0.10 -14.23 6.41
C ILE A 86 0.23 -14.06 7.92
N TYR A 87 0.98 -13.04 8.31
CA TYR A 87 1.30 -12.72 9.70
C TYR A 87 0.59 -11.42 10.09
N LYS A 88 -0.01 -11.39 11.28
CA LYS A 88 -0.67 -10.19 11.78
C LYS A 88 0.37 -9.20 12.32
N LEU A 89 1.34 -9.72 13.08
CA LEU A 89 2.41 -8.92 13.68
C LEU A 89 3.62 -8.83 12.75
N TYR A 90 4.43 -7.77 12.91
CA TYR A 90 5.66 -7.64 12.11
C TYR A 90 6.74 -8.59 12.54
N SER A 91 6.91 -8.72 13.85
CA SER A 91 7.92 -9.56 14.45
C SER A 91 7.83 -11.00 13.94
N GLU A 92 6.62 -11.55 13.85
CA GLU A 92 6.37 -12.89 13.31
C GLU A 92 6.84 -13.04 11.84
N TYR A 93 6.62 -12.00 11.02
CA TYR A 93 7.12 -11.97 9.64
C TYR A 93 8.65 -11.82 9.60
N GLU A 94 9.21 -10.92 10.41
CA GLU A 94 10.65 -10.66 10.48
C GLU A 94 11.43 -11.90 10.93
N GLU A 95 10.91 -12.68 11.88
CA GLU A 95 11.53 -13.94 12.32
C GLU A 95 11.66 -14.94 11.17
N VAL A 96 10.61 -15.08 10.36
CA VAL A 96 10.61 -16.01 9.22
C VAL A 96 11.45 -15.48 8.06
N GLU A 97 11.43 -14.17 7.82
CA GLU A 97 12.31 -13.50 6.86
C GLU A 97 13.78 -13.69 7.23
N LEU A 98 14.16 -13.45 8.48
CA LEU A 98 15.51 -13.66 8.97
C LEU A 98 15.95 -15.12 8.77
N LYS A 99 15.07 -16.08 9.08
CA LYS A 99 15.34 -17.51 8.95
C LYS A 99 15.51 -17.95 7.49
N LEU A 100 14.68 -17.49 6.57
CA LEU A 100 14.66 -17.96 5.17
C LEU A 100 15.59 -17.16 4.26
N THR A 101 15.72 -15.86 4.49
CA THR A 101 16.37 -14.92 3.57
C THR A 101 17.48 -14.09 4.23
N LYS A 102 17.78 -14.31 5.51
CA LYS A 102 18.88 -13.65 6.24
C LYS A 102 18.77 -12.12 6.25
N GLY A 103 17.57 -11.55 6.30
CA GLY A 103 17.40 -10.09 6.41
C GLY A 103 17.26 -9.34 5.09
N VAL A 104 17.36 -10.00 3.94
CA VAL A 104 17.34 -9.36 2.61
C VAL A 104 16.03 -8.61 2.33
N PHE A 105 14.90 -9.08 2.89
CA PHE A 105 13.57 -8.52 2.66
C PHE A 105 12.94 -7.91 3.93
N LYS A 106 13.75 -7.61 4.96
CA LYS A 106 13.27 -7.04 6.23
C LYS A 106 12.61 -5.67 6.12
N SER A 107 12.77 -4.96 5.01
CA SER A 107 12.12 -3.67 4.75
C SER A 107 10.89 -3.81 3.83
N ASN A 108 10.63 -5.01 3.33
CA ASN A 108 9.46 -5.32 2.53
C ASN A 108 8.33 -5.82 3.43
N PHE A 109 7.11 -5.78 2.91
CA PHE A 109 5.92 -6.33 3.59
C PHE A 109 5.56 -7.73 3.12
N GLY A 110 6.36 -8.29 2.23
CA GLY A 110 6.19 -9.64 1.70
C GLY A 110 7.44 -10.10 0.95
N PHE A 111 7.59 -11.42 0.84
CA PHE A 111 8.52 -12.07 -0.08
C PHE A 111 8.04 -13.46 -0.48
N SER A 112 8.49 -13.93 -1.63
CA SER A 112 8.28 -15.28 -2.13
C SER A 112 9.59 -16.04 -2.19
N HIS A 113 9.74 -17.09 -1.39
CA HIS A 113 10.96 -17.88 -1.32
C HIS A 113 10.96 -19.01 -2.33
N TYR A 114 11.85 -18.91 -3.32
CA TYR A 114 11.88 -19.84 -4.45
C TYR A 114 12.11 -21.30 -4.04
N LYS A 115 12.97 -21.57 -3.04
CA LYS A 115 13.34 -22.95 -2.67
C LYS A 115 12.19 -23.69 -1.99
N THR A 116 11.50 -23.03 -1.06
CA THR A 116 10.37 -23.61 -0.31
C THR A 116 9.06 -23.51 -1.08
N LYS A 117 9.00 -22.68 -2.13
CA LYS A 117 7.79 -22.38 -2.90
C LYS A 117 6.68 -21.82 -2.00
N SER A 118 7.08 -20.93 -1.09
CA SER A 118 6.21 -20.29 -0.12
C SER A 118 6.34 -18.77 -0.18
N SER A 119 5.24 -18.07 0.04
CA SER A 119 5.21 -16.63 0.27
C SER A 119 4.93 -16.34 1.74
N HIS A 120 5.49 -15.24 2.22
CA HIS A 120 5.41 -14.78 3.60
C HIS A 120 5.07 -13.30 3.57
N ILE A 121 3.99 -12.89 4.23
CA ILE A 121 3.40 -11.55 4.07
C ILE A 121 2.99 -11.00 5.43
N ALA A 122 3.42 -9.78 5.74
CA ALA A 122 2.96 -9.04 6.90
C ALA A 122 1.67 -8.25 6.56
N MET A 123 0.63 -8.38 7.38
CA MET A 123 -0.57 -7.56 7.24
C MET A 123 -0.26 -6.10 7.55
N ARG A 124 -0.27 -5.24 6.53
CA ARG A 124 0.07 -3.83 6.65
C ARG A 124 -0.94 -2.90 5.95
N PRO A 125 -1.20 -1.72 6.54
CA PRO A 125 -0.83 -1.30 7.90
C PRO A 125 -1.45 -2.19 9.00
N PHE A 126 -0.94 -2.12 10.23
CA PHE A 126 -1.44 -2.96 11.33
C PHE A 126 -2.94 -2.72 11.57
N CYS A 127 -3.68 -3.81 11.79
CA CYS A 127 -5.11 -3.78 12.09
C CYS A 127 -5.41 -4.59 13.34
N THR A 128 -6.19 -4.00 14.25
CA THR A 128 -6.82 -4.73 15.36
C THR A 128 -7.86 -5.72 14.83
N ASP A 129 -8.25 -6.73 15.62
CA ASP A 129 -9.28 -7.69 15.19
C ASP A 129 -10.61 -7.01 14.87
N LYS A 130 -10.99 -6.01 15.67
CA LYS A 130 -12.18 -5.19 15.40
C LYS A 130 -12.05 -4.41 14.09
N THR A 131 -10.86 -3.93 13.73
CA THR A 131 -10.63 -3.27 12.43
C THR A 131 -10.79 -4.28 11.30
N ILE A 132 -10.17 -5.46 11.44
CA ILE A 132 -10.29 -6.57 10.47
C ILE A 132 -11.76 -6.97 10.28
N GLN A 133 -12.57 -7.02 11.33
CA GLN A 133 -14.01 -7.29 11.20
C GLN A 133 -14.76 -6.24 10.37
N ILE A 134 -14.33 -4.97 10.43
CA ILE A 134 -15.00 -3.86 9.73
C ILE A 134 -14.58 -3.78 8.26
N ILE A 135 -13.28 -3.91 7.97
CA ILE A 135 -12.74 -3.67 6.61
C ILE A 135 -12.25 -4.94 5.92
N SER A 136 -12.38 -6.10 6.55
CA SER A 136 -11.67 -7.34 6.23
C SER A 136 -10.16 -7.17 6.28
N CYS A 137 -9.53 -6.68 5.22
CA CYS A 137 -8.08 -6.59 5.10
C CYS A 137 -7.67 -5.28 4.42
N PRO A 138 -6.59 -4.61 4.90
CA PRO A 138 -6.04 -3.45 4.22
C PRO A 138 -5.76 -3.74 2.74
N GLN A 139 -6.13 -2.79 1.88
CA GLN A 139 -5.93 -2.94 0.43
C GLN A 139 -4.47 -3.16 0.05
N MET A 140 -3.53 -2.53 0.75
CA MET A 140 -2.10 -2.76 0.52
C MET A 140 -1.73 -4.23 0.77
N THR A 141 -2.27 -4.85 1.82
CA THR A 141 -2.04 -6.29 2.10
C THR A 141 -2.63 -7.16 0.99
N LYS A 142 -3.85 -6.87 0.53
CA LYS A 142 -4.46 -7.58 -0.61
C LYS A 142 -3.60 -7.50 -1.87
N ILE A 143 -3.11 -6.30 -2.21
CA ILE A 143 -2.20 -6.10 -3.35
C ILE A 143 -0.92 -6.92 -3.17
N THR A 144 -0.31 -6.90 -1.99
CA THR A 144 0.89 -7.72 -1.68
C THR A 144 0.60 -9.21 -1.84
N ILE A 145 -0.55 -9.71 -1.38
CA ILE A 145 -0.94 -11.12 -1.55
C ILE A 145 -1.03 -11.51 -3.01
N ALA A 146 -1.74 -10.72 -3.82
CA ALA A 146 -1.84 -11.00 -5.25
C ALA A 146 -0.46 -10.90 -5.95
N HIS A 147 0.40 -9.99 -5.52
CA HIS A 147 1.75 -9.83 -6.05
C HIS A 147 2.65 -11.05 -5.72
N GLU A 148 2.68 -11.48 -4.47
CA GLU A 148 3.48 -12.64 -4.05
C GLU A 148 2.93 -13.96 -4.59
N ALA A 149 1.60 -14.14 -4.64
CA ALA A 149 0.98 -15.29 -5.30
C ALA A 149 1.36 -15.35 -6.80
N SER A 150 1.48 -14.18 -7.46
CA SER A 150 1.98 -14.11 -8.84
C SER A 150 3.42 -14.60 -8.94
N HIS A 151 4.31 -14.20 -8.02
CA HIS A 151 5.68 -14.75 -7.98
C HIS A 151 5.67 -16.27 -7.86
N LEU A 152 4.89 -16.85 -6.95
CA LEU A 152 4.78 -18.31 -6.81
C LEU A 152 4.28 -18.98 -8.10
N ALA A 153 3.25 -18.42 -8.74
CA ALA A 153 2.76 -18.94 -10.01
C ALA A 153 3.84 -18.87 -11.10
N ILE A 154 4.61 -17.79 -11.16
CA ILE A 154 5.73 -17.66 -12.10
C ILE A 154 6.83 -18.67 -11.78
N TYR A 155 7.16 -18.88 -10.50
CA TYR A 155 8.16 -19.88 -10.07
C TYR A 155 7.78 -21.28 -10.53
N HIS A 156 6.48 -21.55 -10.63
CA HIS A 156 5.96 -22.81 -11.14
C HIS A 156 6.02 -22.84 -12.67
N GLN A 157 5.46 -21.84 -13.35
CA GLN A 157 5.32 -21.83 -14.81
C GLN A 157 6.66 -21.72 -15.55
N ALA A 158 7.58 -20.90 -15.04
CA ALA A 158 8.90 -20.69 -15.62
C ALA A 158 9.93 -21.74 -15.14
N GLY A 159 9.62 -22.51 -14.09
CA GLY A 159 10.51 -23.55 -13.58
C GLY A 159 11.90 -23.03 -13.21
N SER A 160 12.95 -23.67 -13.72
CA SER A 160 14.35 -23.33 -13.41
C SER A 160 14.81 -21.99 -14.00
N THR A 161 14.13 -21.46 -15.03
CA THR A 161 14.52 -20.21 -15.69
C THR A 161 14.30 -19.00 -14.78
N PHE A 162 13.31 -19.09 -13.87
CA PHE A 162 12.87 -17.96 -13.05
C PHE A 162 14.02 -17.28 -12.29
N LYS A 163 14.94 -18.06 -11.70
CA LYS A 163 16.05 -17.52 -10.87
C LYS A 163 16.94 -16.51 -11.60
N LYS A 164 16.86 -16.48 -12.93
CA LYS A 164 17.66 -15.64 -13.80
C LYS A 164 16.81 -14.65 -14.61
N HIS A 165 15.53 -14.53 -14.27
CA HIS A 165 14.70 -13.47 -14.85
C HIS A 165 15.21 -12.11 -14.37
N PRO A 166 15.30 -11.11 -15.27
CA PRO A 166 15.65 -9.76 -14.85
C PRO A 166 14.61 -9.21 -13.88
N TYR A 167 15.06 -8.40 -12.93
CA TYR A 167 14.21 -7.82 -11.87
C TYR A 167 13.00 -7.08 -12.46
N TRP A 168 13.21 -6.22 -13.46
CA TRP A 168 12.14 -5.46 -14.10
C TRP A 168 11.02 -6.36 -14.64
N PHE A 169 11.40 -7.55 -15.13
CA PHE A 169 10.48 -8.49 -15.74
C PHE A 169 9.70 -9.25 -14.69
N ALA A 170 10.38 -9.83 -13.70
CA ALA A 170 9.77 -10.61 -12.61
C ALA A 170 8.86 -9.74 -11.72
N GLU A 171 9.27 -8.52 -11.38
CA GLU A 171 8.45 -7.60 -10.60
C GLU A 171 7.34 -6.97 -11.44
N GLY A 172 7.67 -6.55 -12.66
CA GLY A 172 6.72 -5.91 -13.56
C GLY A 172 5.51 -6.79 -13.85
N ILE A 173 5.74 -8.09 -14.13
CA ILE A 173 4.64 -9.05 -14.33
C ILE A 173 3.83 -9.25 -13.05
N SER A 174 4.46 -9.45 -11.89
CA SER A 174 3.75 -9.72 -10.63
C SER A 174 2.86 -8.54 -10.22
N ILE A 175 3.35 -7.32 -10.40
CA ILE A 175 2.57 -6.10 -10.19
C ILE A 175 1.41 -6.00 -11.17
N TRP A 176 1.66 -6.24 -12.46
CA TRP A 176 0.63 -6.17 -13.50
C TRP A 176 -0.49 -7.19 -13.24
N VAL A 177 -0.13 -8.43 -12.86
CA VAL A 177 -1.09 -9.48 -12.50
C VAL A 177 -1.86 -9.09 -11.23
N ALA A 178 -1.17 -8.62 -10.18
CA ALA A 178 -1.83 -8.16 -8.95
C ALA A 178 -2.87 -7.08 -9.23
N ARG A 179 -2.56 -6.12 -10.11
CA ARG A 179 -3.50 -5.09 -10.55
C ARG A 179 -4.69 -5.68 -11.30
N LYS A 180 -4.46 -6.61 -12.23
CA LYS A 180 -5.52 -7.28 -12.98
C LYS A 180 -6.50 -8.03 -12.08
N VAL A 181 -5.97 -8.74 -11.08
CA VAL A 181 -6.77 -9.47 -10.09
C VAL A 181 -7.59 -8.52 -9.23
N MET A 182 -6.96 -7.46 -8.71
CA MET A 182 -7.61 -6.55 -7.77
C MET A 182 -8.70 -5.67 -8.41
N PHE A 183 -8.62 -5.37 -9.71
CA PHE A 183 -9.48 -4.37 -10.36
C PHE A 183 -9.91 -4.77 -11.78
N THR A 184 -10.43 -5.99 -11.91
CA THR A 184 -10.89 -6.55 -13.19
C THR A 184 -11.64 -5.52 -14.05
N ASN A 185 -11.22 -5.36 -15.32
CA ASN A 185 -11.87 -4.58 -16.39
C ASN A 185 -11.69 -3.04 -16.48
N LYS A 186 -10.79 -2.39 -15.72
CA LYS A 186 -10.52 -0.93 -15.90
C LYS A 186 -9.05 -0.52 -15.72
N GLU A 187 -8.12 -1.08 -16.48
CA GLU A 187 -6.67 -0.90 -16.23
C GLU A 187 -6.18 0.55 -16.17
N LYS A 188 -6.57 1.39 -17.13
CA LYS A 188 -6.09 2.79 -17.17
C LYS A 188 -6.67 3.59 -15.99
N ASP A 189 -7.99 3.53 -15.81
CA ASP A 189 -8.67 4.21 -14.71
C ASP A 189 -8.10 3.79 -13.36
N VAL A 190 -7.75 2.51 -13.19
CA VAL A 190 -7.18 1.96 -11.96
C VAL A 190 -5.79 2.52 -11.67
N MET A 191 -4.92 2.62 -12.67
CA MET A 191 -3.58 3.18 -12.50
C MET A 191 -3.62 4.63 -12.03
N GLU A 192 -4.53 5.41 -12.61
CA GLU A 192 -4.68 6.84 -12.33
C GLU A 192 -5.53 7.15 -11.11
N SER A 193 -6.44 6.28 -10.67
CA SER A 193 -7.36 6.57 -9.56
C SER A 193 -7.01 5.86 -8.25
N ILE A 194 -6.27 4.75 -8.30
CA ILE A 194 -5.90 4.01 -7.09
C ILE A 194 -4.61 4.60 -6.50
N PRO A 195 -4.63 5.09 -5.24
CA PRO A 195 -3.49 5.77 -4.62
C PRO A 195 -2.16 5.03 -4.73
N TYR A 196 -2.19 3.71 -4.48
CA TYR A 196 -1.01 2.85 -4.55
C TYR A 196 -0.30 2.89 -5.91
N TYR A 197 -1.05 2.88 -7.02
CA TYR A 197 -0.47 2.91 -8.37
C TYR A 197 -0.22 4.35 -8.85
N SER A 198 -1.09 5.29 -8.49
CA SER A 198 -0.90 6.71 -8.81
C SER A 198 0.41 7.25 -8.22
N ALA A 199 0.76 6.86 -7.00
CA ALA A 199 2.03 7.24 -6.38
C ALA A 199 3.26 6.75 -7.17
N ARG A 200 3.16 5.61 -7.88
CA ARG A 200 4.24 5.09 -8.73
C ARG A 200 4.37 5.90 -10.02
N ILE A 201 3.24 6.32 -10.60
CA ILE A 201 3.23 7.25 -11.74
C ILE A 201 3.87 8.57 -11.34
N VAL A 202 3.44 9.17 -10.22
CA VAL A 202 4.02 10.41 -9.69
C VAL A 202 5.53 10.25 -9.48
N SER A 203 5.96 9.12 -8.92
CA SER A 203 7.40 8.84 -8.73
C SER A 203 8.16 8.87 -10.06
N CYS A 204 7.64 8.23 -11.12
CA CYS A 204 8.31 8.23 -12.43
C CYS A 204 8.22 9.59 -13.14
N VAL A 205 7.13 10.33 -13.01
CA VAL A 205 7.02 11.70 -13.50
C VAL A 205 8.05 12.60 -12.82
N ASN A 206 8.28 12.43 -11.53
CA ASN A 206 9.33 13.18 -10.82
C ASN A 206 10.73 12.81 -11.33
N LEU A 207 11.01 11.53 -11.56
CA LEU A 207 12.27 11.10 -12.20
C LEU A 207 12.47 11.76 -13.57
N ILE A 208 11.41 11.88 -14.39
CA ILE A 208 11.49 12.60 -15.67
C ILE A 208 11.83 14.08 -15.46
N LYS A 209 11.13 14.75 -14.53
CA LYS A 209 11.34 16.17 -14.24
C LYS A 209 12.76 16.47 -13.74
N THR A 210 13.36 15.54 -13.00
CA THR A 210 14.74 15.67 -12.49
C THR A 210 15.78 15.02 -13.39
N ASN A 211 15.43 14.64 -14.62
CA ASN A 211 16.30 13.95 -15.59
C ASN A 211 17.03 12.72 -15.01
N SER A 212 16.35 11.98 -14.12
CA SER A 212 16.88 10.82 -13.41
C SER A 212 16.07 9.54 -13.70
N LEU A 213 15.19 9.58 -14.69
CA LEU A 213 14.54 8.36 -15.20
C LEU A 213 15.62 7.46 -15.83
N PRO A 214 15.78 6.19 -15.41
CA PRO A 214 16.79 5.31 -15.97
C PRO A 214 16.49 5.03 -17.45
N LYS A 215 17.54 4.92 -18.27
CA LYS A 215 17.41 4.50 -19.67
C LYS A 215 16.91 3.05 -19.73
N ILE A 216 16.22 2.69 -20.80
CA ILE A 216 15.76 1.33 -21.04
C ILE A 216 16.93 0.35 -21.04
N SER A 217 18.10 0.74 -21.57
CA SER A 217 19.31 -0.10 -21.48
C SER A 217 19.66 -0.46 -20.04
N ASP A 218 19.56 0.50 -19.11
CA ASP A 218 19.91 0.29 -17.70
C ASP A 218 18.87 -0.56 -16.98
N ILE A 219 17.59 -0.37 -17.32
CA ILE A 219 16.49 -1.20 -16.81
C ILE A 219 16.68 -2.65 -17.27
N LEU A 220 16.92 -2.87 -18.57
CA LEU A 220 17.08 -4.21 -19.14
C LEU A 220 18.29 -4.91 -18.52
N ASN A 221 19.43 -4.24 -18.43
CA ASN A 221 20.68 -4.81 -17.89
C ASN A 221 20.69 -5.00 -16.37
N GLY A 222 19.59 -4.69 -15.67
CA GLY A 222 19.49 -4.87 -14.23
C GLY A 222 20.39 -3.91 -13.42
N ASN A 223 20.88 -2.84 -14.03
CA ASN A 223 21.66 -1.79 -13.36
C ASN A 223 20.77 -0.95 -12.42
N TRP A 224 19.45 -1.08 -12.53
CA TRP A 224 18.47 -0.39 -11.70
C TRP A 224 17.65 -1.38 -10.86
N LYS A 225 18.18 -1.80 -9.71
CA LYS A 225 17.60 -2.89 -8.87
C LYS A 225 16.53 -2.43 -7.87
N LYS A 226 16.20 -1.14 -7.80
CA LYS A 226 15.27 -0.57 -6.80
C LYS A 226 14.28 0.40 -7.44
N GLY A 227 13.37 -0.15 -8.24
CA GLY A 227 12.42 0.65 -9.01
C GLY A 227 11.12 -0.06 -9.29
N TYR A 228 10.38 -0.52 -8.27
CA TYR A 228 9.04 -1.09 -8.44
C TYR A 228 8.15 -0.21 -9.34
N ALA A 229 8.22 1.12 -9.17
CA ALA A 229 7.48 2.07 -10.00
C ALA A 229 7.90 2.02 -11.48
N VAL A 230 9.20 2.01 -11.76
CA VAL A 230 9.73 1.92 -13.13
C VAL A 230 9.41 0.56 -13.76
N SER A 231 9.57 -0.53 -13.01
CA SER A 231 9.31 -1.90 -13.49
C SER A 231 7.83 -2.09 -13.84
N ASP A 232 6.93 -1.57 -13.00
CA ASP A 232 5.49 -1.54 -13.23
C ASP A 232 5.13 -0.79 -14.52
N LEU A 233 5.61 0.45 -14.65
CA LEU A 233 5.32 1.28 -15.83
C LEU A 233 5.98 0.72 -17.09
N MET A 234 7.18 0.14 -16.99
CA MET A 234 7.84 -0.51 -18.12
C MET A 234 7.04 -1.72 -18.61
N PHE A 235 6.60 -2.59 -17.70
CA PHE A 235 5.78 -3.73 -18.08
C PHE A 235 4.43 -3.29 -18.66
N SER A 236 3.82 -2.26 -18.08
CA SER A 236 2.56 -1.67 -18.58
C SER A 236 2.74 -1.01 -19.96
N PHE A 237 3.86 -0.35 -20.20
CA PHE A 237 4.24 0.20 -21.50
C PHE A 237 4.37 -0.91 -22.55
N LEU A 238 5.09 -1.99 -22.24
CA LEU A 238 5.23 -3.16 -23.12
C LEU A 238 3.87 -3.81 -23.43
N MET A 239 3.05 -4.02 -22.41
CA MET A 239 1.71 -4.59 -22.56
C MET A 239 0.73 -3.70 -23.33
N SER A 240 0.91 -2.37 -23.30
CA SER A 240 0.03 -1.43 -24.02
C SER A 240 0.49 -1.18 -25.46
N GLN A 241 1.77 -0.93 -25.70
CA GLN A 241 2.30 -0.55 -27.00
C GLN A 241 2.69 -1.76 -27.87
N TYR A 242 3.04 -2.89 -27.25
CA TYR A 242 3.59 -4.05 -27.93
C TYR A 242 2.86 -5.35 -27.58
N LYS A 243 1.60 -5.26 -27.12
CA LYS A 243 0.80 -6.38 -26.58
C LYS A 243 0.99 -7.70 -27.32
N LEU A 244 0.72 -7.74 -28.63
CA LEU A 244 0.77 -8.99 -29.40
C LEU A 244 2.19 -9.58 -29.47
N LYS A 245 3.21 -8.73 -29.67
CA LYS A 245 4.62 -9.15 -29.68
C LYS A 245 5.04 -9.63 -28.30
N PHE A 246 4.68 -8.88 -27.26
CA PHE A 246 5.06 -9.19 -25.89
C PHE A 246 4.35 -10.45 -25.36
N LEU A 247 3.09 -10.70 -25.74
CA LEU A 247 2.42 -11.97 -25.43
C LEU A 247 3.06 -13.17 -26.15
N LYS A 248 3.62 -13.00 -27.34
CA LYS A 248 4.43 -14.05 -28.02
C LYS A 248 5.81 -14.23 -27.39
N PHE A 249 6.32 -13.21 -26.69
CA PHE A 249 7.62 -13.25 -26.01
C PHE A 249 7.57 -14.11 -24.75
N MET A 250 6.49 -14.03 -23.98
CA MET A 250 6.36 -14.71 -22.68
C MET A 250 6.55 -16.25 -22.76
N PRO A 251 5.93 -17.00 -23.70
CA PRO A 251 6.16 -18.45 -23.81
C PRO A 251 7.59 -18.80 -24.22
N LYS A 252 8.24 -17.96 -25.03
CA LYS A 252 9.63 -18.17 -25.44
C LYS A 252 10.58 -18.03 -24.24
N VAL A 253 10.33 -17.07 -23.35
CA VAL A 253 11.11 -16.94 -22.10
C VAL A 253 11.01 -18.20 -21.25
N ARG A 254 9.82 -18.79 -21.13
CA ARG A 254 9.65 -20.08 -20.42
C ARG A 254 10.43 -21.22 -21.06
N GLN A 255 10.54 -21.24 -22.39
CA GLN A 255 11.25 -22.30 -23.14
C GLN A 255 12.78 -22.14 -23.17
N MET A 256 13.32 -20.96 -22.84
CA MET A 256 14.76 -20.67 -22.96
C MET A 256 15.68 -21.50 -22.06
N GLY A 257 15.13 -22.14 -21.03
CA GLY A 257 15.92 -22.81 -20.00
C GLY A 257 16.68 -21.83 -19.10
N GLY A 258 17.20 -22.34 -17.98
CA GLY A 258 18.09 -21.59 -17.10
C GLY A 258 19.51 -21.48 -17.67
N GLY A 259 20.46 -21.08 -16.82
CA GLY A 259 21.89 -21.08 -17.16
C GLY A 259 22.55 -19.70 -17.12
N ALA A 260 23.85 -19.66 -17.42
CA ALA A 260 24.60 -18.42 -17.59
C ALA A 260 23.96 -17.56 -18.68
N ASN A 261 24.04 -16.23 -18.53
CA ASN A 261 23.53 -15.25 -19.51
C ASN A 261 22.02 -15.31 -19.80
N THR A 262 21.21 -16.03 -19.02
CA THR A 262 19.74 -16.10 -19.23
C THR A 262 19.10 -14.72 -19.22
N GLU A 263 19.50 -13.83 -18.31
CA GLU A 263 19.02 -12.44 -18.26
C GLU A 263 19.27 -11.70 -19.58
N LYS A 264 20.52 -11.75 -20.07
CA LYS A 264 20.90 -11.16 -21.37
C LYS A 264 20.09 -11.75 -22.52
N ARG A 265 19.94 -13.08 -22.59
CA ARG A 265 19.14 -13.75 -23.64
C ARG A 265 17.67 -13.31 -23.63
N ILE A 266 17.08 -13.13 -22.45
CA ILE A 266 15.71 -12.61 -22.29
C ILE A 266 15.63 -11.18 -22.85
N ASN A 267 16.58 -10.31 -22.52
CA ASN A 267 16.60 -8.93 -23.00
C ASN A 267 16.84 -8.85 -24.52
N ASP A 268 17.79 -9.62 -25.05
CA ASP A 268 18.10 -9.68 -26.48
C ASP A 268 16.88 -10.16 -27.28
N LEU A 269 16.18 -11.17 -26.77
CA LEU A 269 14.92 -11.62 -27.37
C LEU A 269 13.87 -10.52 -27.35
N LEU A 270 13.71 -9.80 -26.24
CA LEU A 270 12.74 -8.71 -26.15
C LEU A 270 13.04 -7.63 -27.20
N ILE A 271 14.28 -7.16 -27.28
CA ILE A 271 14.72 -6.14 -28.24
C ILE A 271 14.44 -6.61 -29.67
N LYS A 272 14.85 -7.84 -30.00
CA LYS A 272 14.59 -8.46 -31.31
C LYS A 272 13.09 -8.52 -31.64
N MET A 273 12.25 -8.89 -30.68
CA MET A 273 10.81 -9.04 -30.90
C MET A 273 10.08 -7.71 -31.03
N ILE A 274 10.48 -6.70 -30.26
CA ILE A 274 9.91 -5.36 -30.36
C ILE A 274 10.32 -4.74 -31.71
N GLY A 275 11.56 -4.95 -32.15
CA GLY A 275 12.06 -4.45 -33.43
C GLY A 275 12.35 -2.95 -33.39
N VAL A 276 12.87 -2.45 -32.27
CA VAL A 276 13.31 -1.05 -32.16
C VAL A 276 14.65 -0.87 -32.87
N LYS A 277 14.75 0.16 -33.72
CA LYS A 277 16.00 0.50 -34.43
C LYS A 277 17.11 0.91 -33.47
N THR A 278 16.77 1.67 -32.43
CA THR A 278 17.68 2.11 -31.37
C THR A 278 16.97 2.13 -30.01
N LEU A 279 17.71 1.89 -28.93
CA LEU A 279 17.17 2.00 -27.57
C LEU A 279 16.82 3.45 -27.20
N ALA A 280 17.51 4.45 -27.76
CA ALA A 280 17.18 5.86 -27.54
C ALA A 280 15.77 6.22 -28.02
N SER A 281 15.34 5.70 -29.17
CA SER A 281 13.95 5.90 -29.64
C SER A 281 12.93 5.24 -28.72
N PHE A 282 13.36 4.23 -27.96
CA PHE A 282 12.53 3.50 -27.02
C PHE A 282 12.41 4.23 -25.68
N ASP A 283 13.48 4.90 -25.23
CA ASP A 283 13.49 5.79 -24.06
C ASP A 283 12.44 6.90 -24.20
N GLU A 284 12.42 7.62 -25.33
CA GLU A 284 11.46 8.70 -25.56
C GLU A 284 10.02 8.18 -25.63
N LYS A 285 9.78 7.02 -26.25
CA LYS A 285 8.46 6.39 -26.26
C LYS A 285 8.00 6.00 -24.86
N PHE A 286 8.91 5.49 -24.02
CA PHE A 286 8.59 5.13 -22.64
C PHE A 286 8.29 6.37 -21.79
N LYS A 287 9.11 7.41 -21.87
CA LYS A 287 8.87 8.71 -21.23
C LYS A 287 7.51 9.30 -21.64
N ASN A 288 7.21 9.32 -22.93
CA ASN A 288 5.92 9.78 -23.44
C ASN A 288 4.75 8.91 -22.97
N HIS A 289 4.95 7.60 -22.80
CA HIS A 289 3.93 6.74 -22.20
C HIS A 289 3.65 7.12 -20.73
N ILE A 290 4.68 7.39 -19.93
CA ILE A 290 4.52 7.83 -18.53
C ILE A 290 3.77 9.17 -18.46
N LEU A 291 4.12 10.13 -19.32
CA LEU A 291 3.51 11.47 -19.33
C LEU A 291 2.05 11.49 -19.80
N LYS A 292 1.54 10.41 -20.42
CA LYS A 292 0.12 10.28 -20.78
C LYS A 292 -0.79 10.01 -19.59
N TYR A 293 -0.23 9.60 -18.44
CA TYR A 293 -1.02 9.34 -17.26
C TYR A 293 -1.37 10.62 -16.51
N ASN A 294 -2.58 10.68 -15.96
CA ASN A 294 -3.04 11.75 -15.08
C ASN A 294 -3.36 11.19 -13.68
N PRO A 295 -2.34 10.96 -12.81
CA PRO A 295 -2.56 10.36 -11.51
C PRO A 295 -3.41 11.27 -10.63
N SER A 296 -4.42 10.70 -9.97
CA SER A 296 -5.37 11.39 -9.09
C SER A 296 -4.82 11.60 -7.69
N TRP A 297 -3.79 10.84 -7.32
CA TRP A 297 -3.25 10.81 -5.96
C TRP A 297 -1.72 10.81 -5.93
N HIS A 298 -1.19 11.44 -4.90
CA HIS A 298 0.20 11.39 -4.48
C HIS A 298 0.26 10.98 -3.01
N GLU A 299 0.51 9.69 -2.78
CA GLU A 299 0.73 9.15 -1.43
C GLU A 299 2.17 9.38 -0.99
N VAL A 300 2.34 10.00 0.19
CA VAL A 300 3.66 10.16 0.82
C VAL A 300 4.12 8.84 1.45
N PHE A 301 3.18 8.12 2.06
CA PHE A 301 3.36 6.76 2.59
C PHE A 301 2.21 5.89 2.06
N ARG A 302 2.31 4.57 1.93
CA ARG A 302 1.26 3.75 1.29
C ARG A 302 0.18 3.33 2.29
N HIS A 303 -0.98 3.99 2.32
CA HIS A 303 -1.97 3.78 3.40
C HIS A 303 -3.43 4.03 3.01
N LEU A 304 -3.70 4.60 1.83
CA LEU A 304 -5.06 4.90 1.38
C LEU A 304 -5.57 3.80 0.46
N GLY A 305 -6.55 3.05 0.97
CA GLY A 305 -7.34 2.14 0.17
C GLY A 305 -8.61 2.81 -0.36
N VAL A 306 -8.99 2.55 -1.61
CA VAL A 306 -10.19 3.08 -2.27
C VAL A 306 -11.05 1.91 -2.75
N SER A 307 -12.32 1.92 -2.33
CA SER A 307 -13.37 1.01 -2.78
C SER A 307 -14.65 1.81 -3.06
N GLY A 308 -14.87 2.13 -4.34
CA GLY A 308 -15.97 3.01 -4.75
C GLY A 308 -15.89 4.38 -4.06
N LYS A 309 -16.94 4.75 -3.32
CA LYS A 309 -17.04 6.02 -2.58
C LYS A 309 -16.38 5.97 -1.20
N SER A 310 -15.92 4.80 -0.74
CA SER A 310 -15.33 4.59 0.57
C SER A 310 -13.82 4.49 0.47
N TRP A 311 -13.11 5.29 1.27
CA TRP A 311 -11.66 5.31 1.34
C TRP A 311 -11.17 4.96 2.74
N THR A 312 -10.44 3.88 2.86
CA THR A 312 -9.89 3.38 4.12
C THR A 312 -8.47 3.90 4.28
N GLN A 313 -8.24 4.71 5.31
CA GLN A 313 -6.95 5.35 5.58
C GLN A 313 -6.42 4.82 6.93
N ILE A 314 -5.28 4.14 6.94
CA ILE A 314 -4.68 3.59 8.18
C ILE A 314 -3.20 3.92 8.26
N ALA A 315 -2.76 4.57 9.33
CA ALA A 315 -1.35 4.88 9.54
C ALA A 315 -0.54 3.65 10.00
N PHE A 316 0.77 3.68 9.71
CA PHE A 316 1.70 2.75 10.35
C PHE A 316 1.93 3.14 11.81
N ASN A 317 2.62 2.29 12.55
CA ASN A 317 2.97 2.51 13.95
C ASN A 317 4.07 3.56 14.15
N ASN A 318 4.80 3.92 13.10
CA ASN A 318 5.93 4.84 13.12
C ASN A 318 5.80 6.02 12.14
N ASN A 319 4.83 5.99 11.23
CA ASN A 319 4.65 7.03 10.21
C ASN A 319 3.18 7.46 10.09
N ASN A 320 2.97 8.77 9.95
CA ASN A 320 1.66 9.30 9.57
C ASN A 320 1.30 8.85 8.15
N ALA A 321 0.01 8.66 7.94
CA ALA A 321 -0.56 8.38 6.65
C ALA A 321 -1.01 9.70 6.00
N ILE A 322 -0.47 10.07 4.84
CA ILE A 322 -0.85 11.27 4.06
C ILE A 322 -1.00 10.97 2.56
N ALA A 323 -2.18 11.21 1.99
CA ALA A 323 -2.47 11.11 0.57
C ALA A 323 -2.99 12.45 0.04
N TRP A 324 -2.28 13.04 -0.92
CA TRP A 324 -2.68 14.28 -1.59
C TRP A 324 -3.42 13.97 -2.87
N SER A 325 -4.59 14.56 -3.07
CA SER A 325 -5.26 14.60 -4.36
C SER A 325 -4.45 15.48 -5.32
N SER A 326 -4.37 15.08 -6.58
CA SER A 326 -3.80 15.89 -7.65
C SER A 326 -4.71 17.06 -8.06
N GLU A 327 -5.96 17.07 -7.60
CA GLU A 327 -6.86 18.20 -7.79
C GLU A 327 -6.42 19.41 -6.96
N LYS A 328 -6.34 20.58 -7.61
CA LYS A 328 -6.08 21.85 -6.93
C LYS A 328 -7.38 22.55 -6.54
N LEU A 329 -7.41 23.02 -5.29
CA LEU A 329 -8.40 23.92 -4.72
C LEU A 329 -8.18 25.37 -5.17
N ASN A 330 -9.27 26.04 -5.50
CA ASN A 330 -9.32 27.49 -5.77
C ASN A 330 -9.67 28.26 -4.47
N ASN A 331 -9.97 29.55 -4.59
CA ASN A 331 -10.31 30.42 -3.46
C ASN A 331 -11.74 30.27 -2.90
N ARG A 332 -12.64 29.51 -3.55
CA ARG A 332 -14.03 29.29 -3.08
C ARG A 332 -14.47 27.84 -3.36
N TYR A 333 -14.67 27.06 -2.31
CA TYR A 333 -15.08 25.66 -2.42
C TYR A 333 -15.85 25.18 -1.20
N VAL A 334 -16.54 24.05 -1.37
CA VAL A 334 -17.11 23.23 -0.30
C VAL A 334 -16.50 21.84 -0.37
N ALA A 335 -15.88 21.39 0.71
CA ALA A 335 -15.46 20.02 0.90
C ALA A 335 -16.43 19.34 1.86
N GLU A 336 -17.09 18.28 1.43
CA GLU A 336 -18.10 17.59 2.23
C GLU A 336 -17.95 16.08 2.13
N GLY A 337 -18.43 15.37 3.13
CA GLY A 337 -18.37 13.92 3.16
C GLY A 337 -18.68 13.38 4.53
N ASN A 338 -18.21 12.17 4.79
CA ASN A 338 -18.41 11.49 6.05
C ASN A 338 -17.13 10.83 6.52
N LEU A 339 -16.93 10.80 7.83
CA LEU A 339 -15.82 10.12 8.48
C LEU A 339 -16.35 9.08 9.47
N SER A 340 -15.68 7.93 9.56
CA SER A 340 -15.84 6.99 10.67
C SER A 340 -14.48 6.54 11.17
N PHE A 341 -14.29 6.55 12.48
CA PHE A 341 -13.04 6.08 13.09
C PHE A 341 -13.01 4.55 13.13
N LEU A 342 -11.87 3.98 12.76
CA LEU A 342 -11.59 2.56 12.98
C LEU A 342 -11.06 2.35 14.41
N PRO A 343 -11.29 1.17 15.01
CA PRO A 343 -10.86 0.86 16.36
C PRO A 343 -9.36 0.58 16.43
N GLN A 344 -8.58 1.65 16.32
CA GLN A 344 -7.10 1.66 16.39
C GLN A 344 -6.62 2.27 17.72
N LYS A 345 -5.30 2.22 17.97
CA LYS A 345 -4.70 2.74 19.22
C LYS A 345 -4.82 4.26 19.32
N SER A 346 -4.62 4.99 18.23
CA SER A 346 -4.97 6.40 18.08
C SER A 346 -6.16 6.56 17.14
N ARG A 347 -6.75 7.75 17.10
CA ARG A 347 -8.00 8.04 16.37
C ARG A 347 -8.00 9.43 15.75
N GLN A 348 -6.84 9.98 15.42
CA GLN A 348 -6.78 11.26 14.74
C GLN A 348 -6.79 11.07 13.22
N MET A 349 -7.84 11.56 12.58
CA MET A 349 -7.99 11.64 11.13
C MET A 349 -7.82 13.09 10.70
N ASN A 350 -7.27 13.33 9.53
CA ASN A 350 -6.92 14.68 9.09
C ASN A 350 -7.50 14.94 7.71
N PHE A 351 -8.21 16.05 7.56
CA PHE A 351 -8.49 16.61 6.25
C PHE A 351 -7.44 17.70 5.98
N LEU A 352 -6.78 17.64 4.83
CA LEU A 352 -5.63 18.47 4.52
C LEU A 352 -5.98 19.45 3.40
N LEU A 353 -5.68 20.73 3.60
CA LEU A 353 -6.09 21.82 2.72
C LEU A 353 -4.90 22.66 2.29
N GLY A 354 -4.93 23.07 1.02
CA GLY A 354 -4.06 24.12 0.51
C GLY A 354 -2.58 23.80 0.54
N LYS A 355 -2.19 22.56 0.22
CA LYS A 355 -0.78 22.22 0.12
C LYS A 355 -0.11 22.96 -1.03
N ASP A 356 0.97 23.65 -0.70
CA ASP A 356 1.91 24.26 -1.62
C ASP A 356 3.38 24.06 -1.16
N SER A 357 4.27 24.96 -1.56
CA SER A 357 5.68 25.02 -1.13
C SER A 357 5.88 25.63 0.25
N THR A 358 4.93 26.41 0.75
CA THR A 358 4.99 27.10 2.05
C THR A 358 4.46 26.23 3.18
N GLY A 359 3.52 25.33 2.89
CA GLY A 359 2.92 24.47 3.89
C GLY A 359 1.55 23.92 3.51
N PHE A 360 0.72 23.67 4.53
CA PHE A 360 -0.69 23.29 4.38
C PHE A 360 -1.45 23.49 5.69
N VAL A 361 -2.79 23.47 5.65
CA VAL A 361 -3.66 23.48 6.83
C VAL A 361 -4.19 22.06 7.08
N SER A 362 -4.14 21.62 8.33
CA SER A 362 -4.69 20.33 8.78
C SER A 362 -5.90 20.56 9.67
N ILE A 363 -7.04 19.97 9.28
CA ILE A 363 -8.23 19.82 10.11
C ILE A 363 -8.13 18.44 10.78
N ALA A 364 -7.59 18.40 12.00
CA ALA A 364 -7.44 17.19 12.80
C ALA A 364 -8.74 16.88 13.55
N ILE A 365 -9.39 15.79 13.18
CA ILE A 365 -10.63 15.30 13.78
C ILE A 365 -10.30 14.12 14.68
N ASN A 366 -10.64 14.27 15.97
CA ASN A 366 -10.52 13.27 17.01
C ASN A 366 -11.90 12.96 17.60
N PRO A 367 -12.08 11.82 18.29
CA PRO A 367 -13.25 11.65 19.15
C PRO A 367 -13.42 12.85 20.08
N LYS A 368 -14.64 13.40 20.10
CA LYS A 368 -15.04 14.57 20.89
C LYS A 368 -14.36 15.91 20.55
N LYS A 369 -13.43 16.01 19.60
CA LYS A 369 -12.65 17.24 19.39
C LYS A 369 -12.20 17.45 17.95
N ILE A 370 -12.20 18.70 17.51
CA ILE A 370 -11.48 19.13 16.30
C ILE A 370 -10.42 20.14 16.65
N THR A 371 -9.26 20.02 16.00
CA THR A 371 -8.16 20.96 16.12
C THR A 371 -7.69 21.37 14.74
N ILE A 372 -7.42 22.66 14.56
CA ILE A 372 -6.88 23.21 13.32
C ILE A 372 -5.42 23.55 13.52
N PHE A 373 -4.59 23.05 12.62
CA PHE A 373 -3.17 23.35 12.59
C PHE A 373 -2.77 23.95 11.24
N ASP A 374 -1.84 24.87 11.26
CA ASP A 374 -1.12 25.37 10.10
C ASP A 374 0.29 24.79 10.13
N PHE A 375 0.60 23.92 9.18
CA PHE A 375 1.93 23.39 8.99
C PHE A 375 2.72 24.31 8.06
N GLN A 376 3.91 24.71 8.49
CA GLN A 376 4.88 25.46 7.70
C GLN A 376 6.02 24.54 7.27
N THR A 377 6.24 24.44 5.96
CA THR A 377 7.30 23.60 5.39
C THR A 377 8.67 24.13 5.79
N ILE A 378 8.88 25.44 5.70
CA ILE A 378 10.10 26.09 6.22
C ILE A 378 10.12 25.94 7.73
N GLY A 379 11.16 25.30 8.26
CA GLY A 379 11.31 25.02 9.69
C GLY A 379 10.45 23.88 10.22
N HIS A 380 9.69 23.17 9.37
CA HIS A 380 8.87 22.00 9.75
C HIS A 380 7.95 22.25 10.97
N LYS A 381 7.36 23.44 11.06
CA LYS A 381 6.65 23.91 12.26
C LYS A 381 5.14 23.66 12.17
N TRP A 382 4.57 23.15 13.25
CA TRP A 382 3.11 23.08 13.44
C TRP A 382 2.63 24.26 14.29
N ILE A 383 1.74 25.08 13.76
CA ILE A 383 1.14 26.22 14.46
C ILE A 383 -0.32 25.88 14.79
N TYR A 384 -0.64 25.86 16.07
CA TYR A 384 -2.03 25.71 16.52
C TYR A 384 -2.84 26.96 16.14
N LYS A 385 -4.01 26.74 15.53
CA LYS A 385 -4.93 27.82 15.13
C LYS A 385 -6.21 27.87 15.96
N GLY A 386 -6.60 26.74 16.56
CA GLY A 386 -7.80 26.66 17.38
C GLY A 386 -8.28 25.22 17.55
N SER A 387 -9.13 25.00 18.54
CA SER A 387 -9.82 23.72 18.73
C SER A 387 -11.21 23.94 19.29
N PHE A 388 -12.05 22.92 19.12
CA PHE A 388 -13.44 22.95 19.53
C PHE A 388 -13.87 21.55 19.97
N VAL A 389 -14.60 21.45 21.07
CA VAL A 389 -15.11 20.20 21.63
C VAL A 389 -16.50 19.91 21.06
N ILE A 390 -16.69 18.72 20.50
CA ILE A 390 -17.93 18.27 19.84
C ILE A 390 -18.26 16.88 20.39
N PRO A 391 -18.98 16.78 21.52
CA PRO A 391 -19.24 15.50 22.20
C PRO A 391 -19.88 14.42 21.30
N GLU A 392 -20.57 14.84 20.23
CA GLU A 392 -21.25 13.98 19.26
C GLU A 392 -20.28 13.22 18.34
N ILE A 393 -19.00 13.63 18.26
CA ILE A 393 -17.99 12.89 17.51
C ILE A 393 -17.61 11.64 18.29
N GLN A 394 -18.22 10.52 17.90
CA GLN A 394 -18.03 9.22 18.55
C GLN A 394 -17.41 8.19 17.62
N ILE A 395 -16.80 7.18 18.24
CA ILE A 395 -16.22 6.03 17.54
C ILE A 395 -17.38 5.19 16.99
N ASN A 396 -17.16 4.51 15.87
CA ASN A 396 -18.16 3.67 15.18
C ASN A 396 -19.42 4.43 14.70
N LYS A 397 -19.44 5.76 14.78
CA LYS A 397 -20.49 6.58 14.17
C LYS A 397 -20.00 7.20 12.87
N ARG A 398 -20.95 7.48 11.99
CA ARG A 398 -20.73 8.26 10.78
C ARG A 398 -20.81 9.74 11.15
N ILE A 399 -19.75 10.47 10.84
CA ILE A 399 -19.57 11.88 11.18
C ILE A 399 -19.59 12.68 9.88
N PRO A 400 -20.76 13.20 9.46
CA PRO A 400 -20.81 14.14 8.36
C PRO A 400 -19.97 15.39 8.65
N PHE A 401 -19.27 15.88 7.64
CA PHE A 401 -18.49 17.11 7.72
C PHE A 401 -18.75 17.98 6.51
N VAL A 402 -18.66 19.30 6.70
CA VAL A 402 -18.68 20.31 5.64
C VAL A 402 -17.65 21.38 5.97
N PHE A 403 -16.68 21.58 5.09
CA PHE A 403 -15.68 22.65 5.16
C PHE A 403 -15.92 23.61 4.00
N THR A 404 -16.29 24.84 4.33
CA THR A 404 -16.56 25.87 3.33
C THR A 404 -15.44 26.89 3.35
N ARG A 405 -14.84 27.13 2.19
CA ARG A 405 -13.89 28.23 2.00
C ARG A 405 -14.54 29.33 1.19
N ASN A 406 -14.43 30.57 1.69
CA ASN A 406 -14.75 31.77 0.93
C ASN A 406 -13.62 32.81 1.08
N GLY A 407 -12.73 32.88 0.09
CA GLY A 407 -11.56 33.76 0.13
C GLY A 407 -10.51 33.28 1.14
N SER A 408 -10.23 34.09 2.16
CA SER A 408 -9.33 33.75 3.28
C SER A 408 -10.04 33.07 4.45
N ALA A 409 -11.38 33.03 4.45
CA ALA A 409 -12.17 32.45 5.52
C ALA A 409 -12.43 30.96 5.31
N LEU A 410 -12.28 30.19 6.39
CA LEU A 410 -12.69 28.81 6.52
C LEU A 410 -13.81 28.68 7.54
N SER A 411 -14.91 28.07 7.13
CA SER A 411 -16.03 27.69 7.99
C SER A 411 -16.08 26.17 8.09
N ILE A 412 -16.31 25.65 9.30
CA ILE A 412 -16.28 24.22 9.59
C ILE A 412 -17.59 23.84 10.27
N LYS A 413 -18.29 22.88 9.69
CA LYS A 413 -19.48 22.25 10.25
C LYS A 413 -19.25 20.75 10.36
N ILE A 414 -19.65 20.18 11.48
CA ILE A 414 -19.56 18.75 11.75
C ILE A 414 -20.90 18.31 12.30
N ASN A 415 -21.45 17.25 11.73
CA ASN A 415 -22.84 16.91 11.94
C ASN A 415 -23.74 18.12 11.63
N LYS A 416 -24.46 18.60 12.64
CA LYS A 416 -25.29 19.81 12.58
C LYS A 416 -24.64 21.00 13.32
N THR A 417 -23.51 20.78 13.98
CA THR A 417 -22.84 21.77 14.84
C THR A 417 -21.91 22.65 14.01
N GLN A 418 -22.13 23.96 14.04
CA GLN A 418 -21.19 24.93 13.49
C GLN A 418 -19.99 25.07 14.44
N VAL A 419 -18.82 24.64 13.98
CA VAL A 419 -17.60 24.56 14.80
C VAL A 419 -16.81 25.87 14.73
N PHE A 420 -16.63 26.38 13.52
CA PHE A 420 -15.98 27.66 13.26
C PHE A 420 -16.78 28.39 12.18
N THR A 421 -17.22 29.61 12.44
CA THR A 421 -17.99 30.39 11.46
C THR A 421 -17.10 31.08 10.45
N LYS A 422 -15.94 31.61 10.87
CA LYS A 422 -15.02 32.35 9.99
C LYS A 422 -13.59 32.39 10.54
N MET A 423 -12.85 31.29 10.38
CA MET A 423 -11.41 31.27 10.71
C MET A 423 -10.61 31.90 9.57
N LEU A 424 -9.85 32.95 9.85
CA LEU A 424 -9.08 33.70 8.84
C LEU A 424 -7.66 33.13 8.69
N PHE A 425 -7.24 32.99 7.43
CA PHE A 425 -5.87 32.63 7.06
C PHE A 425 -5.26 33.68 6.13
N ALA A 426 -3.94 33.63 5.97
CA ALA A 426 -3.26 34.43 4.95
C ALA A 426 -3.85 34.15 3.55
N LYS A 427 -3.78 35.14 2.66
CA LYS A 427 -4.24 35.02 1.27
C LYS A 427 -3.60 33.79 0.64
N ASN A 428 -4.40 33.00 -0.08
CA ASN A 428 -4.00 31.76 -0.76
C ASN A 428 -3.62 30.55 0.13
N LYS A 429 -3.54 30.67 1.46
CA LYS A 429 -3.09 29.57 2.34
C LYS A 429 -3.94 28.29 2.27
N LEU A 430 -5.19 28.42 1.87
CA LEU A 430 -6.12 27.30 1.71
C LEU A 430 -6.28 26.85 0.24
N SER A 431 -5.49 27.44 -0.69
CA SER A 431 -5.45 27.14 -2.13
C SER A 431 -4.32 26.14 -2.40
N GLY A 432 -4.43 25.33 -3.45
CA GLY A 432 -3.42 24.31 -3.76
C GLY A 432 -3.99 22.90 -3.59
N PHE A 433 -3.14 21.92 -3.34
CA PHE A 433 -3.61 20.52 -3.27
C PHE A 433 -4.37 20.26 -1.98
N TRP A 434 -5.35 19.36 -2.03
CA TRP A 434 -6.06 18.85 -0.85
C TRP A 434 -5.71 17.39 -0.63
N GLY A 435 -6.02 16.86 0.55
CA GLY A 435 -5.72 15.47 0.84
C GLY A 435 -6.40 14.97 2.10
N VAL A 436 -6.13 13.71 2.40
CA VAL A 436 -6.56 13.04 3.62
C VAL A 436 -5.37 12.46 4.35
N GLY A 437 -5.50 12.34 5.66
CA GLY A 437 -4.45 11.86 6.53
C GLY A 437 -4.96 11.06 7.72
N ALA A 438 -4.08 10.29 8.32
CA ALA A 438 -4.26 9.67 9.63
C ALA A 438 -2.96 9.80 10.43
N GLN A 439 -3.06 10.16 11.71
CA GLN A 439 -1.89 10.18 12.58
C GLN A 439 -1.39 8.75 12.81
N VAL A 440 -0.10 8.57 13.10
CA VAL A 440 0.50 7.32 13.61
C VAL A 440 -0.47 6.55 14.51
N ASN A 441 -0.60 5.25 14.24
CA ASN A 441 -1.53 4.34 14.92
C ASN A 441 -3.03 4.70 14.82
N SER A 442 -3.44 5.59 13.92
CA SER A 442 -4.85 5.93 13.67
C SER A 442 -5.36 5.25 12.41
N GLY A 443 -6.67 5.09 12.32
CA GLY A 443 -7.33 4.68 11.10
C GLY A 443 -8.78 5.13 11.05
N GLY A 444 -9.29 5.27 9.82
CA GLY A 444 -10.66 5.70 9.58
C GLY A 444 -11.10 5.43 8.14
N ILE A 445 -12.39 5.58 7.93
CA ILE A 445 -13.03 5.47 6.63
C ILE A 445 -13.60 6.84 6.27
N TRP A 446 -13.12 7.40 5.16
CA TRP A 446 -13.73 8.54 4.50
C TRP A 446 -14.78 8.02 3.53
N ASN A 447 -15.99 8.56 3.53
CA ASN A 447 -17.05 8.10 2.63
C ASN A 447 -17.74 9.27 1.92
N SER A 448 -17.89 9.13 0.61
CA SER A 448 -18.59 10.07 -0.26
C SER A 448 -18.01 11.49 -0.15
N VAL A 449 -16.68 11.58 -0.08
CA VAL A 449 -15.99 12.87 -0.03
C VAL A 449 -16.08 13.52 -1.40
N LYS A 450 -16.51 14.78 -1.42
CA LYS A 450 -16.69 15.60 -2.62
C LYS A 450 -16.12 17.00 -2.37
N ILE A 451 -15.47 17.54 -3.39
CA ILE A 451 -15.08 18.96 -3.45
C ILE A 451 -15.93 19.63 -4.53
N THR A 452 -16.68 20.67 -4.16
CA THR A 452 -17.45 21.49 -5.10
C THR A 452 -16.84 22.88 -5.16
N LYS A 453 -16.30 23.27 -6.32
CA LYS A 453 -15.78 24.63 -6.56
C LYS A 453 -16.96 25.58 -6.79
N ILE A 454 -17.00 26.69 -6.06
CA ILE A 454 -18.04 27.70 -6.18
C ILE A 454 -17.62 28.67 -7.30
N LYS A 455 -18.43 28.76 -8.37
CA LYS A 455 -18.23 29.76 -9.43
C LYS A 455 -18.50 31.15 -8.87
N LYS A 456 -17.83 32.16 -9.46
CA LYS A 456 -17.94 33.53 -8.97
C LYS A 456 -19.36 34.05 -9.06
#